data_AF-A0A838VVH9-F1
#
_entry.id   AF-A0A838VVH9-F1
#
_cell.length_a   1.000
_cell.length_b   1.000
_cell.length_c   1.000
_cell.angle_alpha   90.00
_cell.angle_beta   90.00
_cell.angle_gamma   90.00
#
_symmetry.space_group_name_H-M   'P 1'
#
loop_
_entity.id
_entity.type
_entity.pdbx_description
1 polymer ?
#
loop_
_entity_poly.entity_id
_entity_poly.type
_entity_poly.pdbx_seq_one_letter_code
_entity_poly.pdbx_strand_id
1 'polypeptide(L)'
;AKAVSSSTLSVTVSGLKNQRGQVCLSLFASKRGFPSNSKQAVQARCVKATGTPVAVQFSNLKTGNYAVAVFHDANNDGNLNRNFLGIPTEGFGFSQNPRVLTSAPQFEDAAVLVAGSETNIDIKLQYFFGR
;
A
#
# COMPACT_ATOMS: atom_id res chain seq x y z
N ALA A 1 -21.25 -1.36 -26.84
CA ALA A 1 -20.07 -1.60 -25.98
C ALA A 1 -20.52 -1.50 -24.53
N LYS A 2 -20.24 -2.49 -23.67
CA LYS A 2 -20.51 -2.39 -22.23
C LYS A 2 -19.55 -1.35 -21.68
N ALA A 3 -20.06 -0.21 -21.20
CA ALA A 3 -19.24 0.79 -20.54
C ALA A 3 -18.61 0.12 -19.31
N VAL A 4 -17.30 -0.08 -19.34
CA VAL A 4 -16.56 -0.49 -18.15
C VAL A 4 -16.51 0.76 -17.29
N SER A 5 -17.27 0.79 -16.21
CA SER A 5 -17.13 1.84 -15.20
C SER A 5 -15.73 1.69 -14.59
N SER A 6 -14.79 2.48 -15.11
CA SER A 6 -13.45 2.59 -14.58
C SER A 6 -13.48 3.44 -13.32
N SER A 7 -13.12 2.85 -12.19
CA SER A 7 -12.96 3.55 -10.93
C SER A 7 -11.51 4.00 -10.73
N THR A 8 -11.33 5.09 -9.99
CA THR A 8 -10.03 5.51 -9.46
C THR A 8 -9.98 5.24 -7.95
N LEU A 9 -8.89 4.66 -7.48
CA LEU A 9 -8.57 4.56 -6.06
C LEU A 9 -7.47 5.57 -5.74
N SER A 10 -7.82 6.57 -4.94
CA SER A 10 -6.94 7.62 -4.43
C SER A 10 -6.48 7.25 -3.03
N VAL A 11 -5.16 7.10 -2.86
CA VAL A 11 -4.53 6.65 -1.61
C VAL A 11 -3.67 7.76 -1.04
N THR A 12 -3.97 8.17 0.20
CA THR A 12 -3.19 9.14 0.96
C THR A 12 -2.37 8.40 2.00
N VAL A 13 -1.05 8.49 1.92
CA VAL A 13 -0.11 7.83 2.84
C VAL A 13 0.43 8.85 3.83
N SER A 14 0.27 8.57 5.12
CA SER A 14 0.73 9.40 6.23
C SER A 14 1.67 8.64 7.17
N GLY A 15 2.27 9.35 8.11
CA GLY A 15 3.10 8.72 9.16
C GLY A 15 4.55 8.47 8.76
N LEU A 16 5.02 9.01 7.64
CA LEU A 16 6.44 9.01 7.29
C LEU A 16 7.27 9.66 8.39
N LYS A 17 8.32 8.97 8.85
CA LYS A 17 9.26 9.50 9.85
C LYS A 17 10.34 10.41 9.26
N ASN A 18 10.57 10.31 7.96
CA ASN A 18 11.48 11.18 7.21
C ASN A 18 11.10 11.16 5.72
N GLN A 19 11.75 12.04 4.96
CA GLN A 19 11.50 12.28 3.54
C GLN A 19 12.56 11.63 2.63
N ARG A 20 13.29 10.62 3.12
CA ARG A 20 14.34 9.95 2.35
C ARG A 20 13.73 8.88 1.45
N GLY A 21 14.30 8.72 0.26
CA GLY A 21 13.90 7.68 -0.67
C GLY A 21 12.46 7.84 -1.19
N GLN A 22 11.69 6.75 -1.16
CA GLN A 22 10.40 6.66 -1.83
C GLN A 22 9.36 5.87 -1.02
N VAL A 23 8.09 6.08 -1.36
CA VAL A 23 6.96 5.27 -0.87
C VAL A 23 6.47 4.41 -2.00
N CYS A 24 6.51 3.09 -1.79
CA CYS A 24 6.09 2.09 -2.76
C CYS A 24 4.77 1.45 -2.32
N LEU A 25 3.81 1.38 -3.24
CA LEU A 25 2.48 0.83 -3.05
C LEU A 25 2.25 -0.30 -4.07
N SER A 26 1.69 -1.40 -3.59
CA SER A 26 1.22 -2.52 -4.42
C SER A 26 -0.26 -2.73 -4.20
N LEU A 27 -1.04 -2.72 -5.29
CA LEU A 27 -2.48 -2.94 -5.30
C LEU A 27 -2.78 -4.39 -5.70
N PHE A 28 -3.52 -5.11 -4.87
CA PHE A 28 -3.92 -6.50 -5.11
C PHE A 28 -5.44 -6.60 -5.27
N ALA A 29 -5.91 -7.41 -6.21
CA ALA A 29 -7.33 -7.69 -6.43
C ALA A 29 -7.80 -9.01 -5.78
N SER A 30 -6.90 -9.73 -5.12
CA SER A 30 -7.19 -10.98 -4.41
C SER A 30 -6.10 -11.30 -3.39
N LYS A 31 -6.34 -12.31 -2.55
CA LYS A 31 -5.35 -12.86 -1.62
C LYS A 31 -4.08 -13.42 -2.28
N ARG A 32 -4.09 -13.68 -3.59
CA ARG A 32 -2.93 -14.27 -4.27
C ARG A 32 -1.75 -13.29 -4.26
N GLY A 33 -0.70 -13.64 -3.52
CA GLY A 33 0.54 -12.86 -3.44
C GLY A 33 0.47 -11.64 -2.51
N PHE A 34 -0.69 -11.33 -1.94
CA PHE A 34 -0.79 -10.30 -0.91
C PHE A 34 -0.04 -10.73 0.36
N PRO A 35 0.69 -9.82 1.04
CA PRO A 35 1.00 -8.47 0.63
C PRO A 35 2.35 -8.30 -0.10
N SER A 36 3.19 -9.33 -0.13
CA SER A 36 4.63 -9.16 -0.41
C SER A 36 5.09 -9.59 -1.82
N ASN A 37 4.23 -10.21 -2.63
CA ASN A 37 4.60 -10.64 -3.98
C ASN A 37 4.13 -9.62 -5.02
N SER A 38 4.98 -8.63 -5.30
CA SER A 38 4.68 -7.56 -6.26
C SER A 38 4.33 -8.06 -7.67
N LYS A 39 4.78 -9.26 -8.08
CA LYS A 39 4.43 -9.86 -9.38
C LYS A 39 2.96 -10.26 -9.48
N GLN A 40 2.25 -10.36 -8.36
CA GLN A 40 0.81 -10.65 -8.30
C GLN A 40 -0.03 -9.38 -8.08
N ALA A 41 0.60 -8.23 -7.90
CA ALA A 41 -0.11 -6.96 -7.83
C ALA A 41 -0.68 -6.61 -9.20
N VAL A 42 -1.91 -6.09 -9.23
CA VAL A 42 -2.55 -5.62 -10.47
C VAL A 42 -1.98 -4.28 -10.93
N GLN A 43 -1.49 -3.47 -9.99
CA GLN A 43 -0.74 -2.25 -10.23
C GLN A 43 0.24 -2.01 -9.08
N ALA A 44 1.40 -1.42 -9.39
CA ALA A 44 2.36 -0.96 -8.40
C ALA A 44 2.84 0.45 -8.77
N ARG A 45 3.16 1.25 -7.76
CA ARG A 45 3.65 2.64 -7.90
C ARG A 45 4.68 2.92 -6.81
N CYS A 46 5.77 3.59 -7.17
CA CYS A 46 6.66 4.20 -6.20
C CYS A 46 6.73 5.70 -6.49
N VAL A 47 6.66 6.51 -5.44
CA VAL A 47 6.72 7.98 -5.53
C VAL A 47 7.74 8.50 -4.52
N LYS A 48 8.48 9.54 -4.88
CA LYS A 48 9.47 10.14 -3.98
C LYS A 48 8.80 10.65 -2.70
N ALA A 49 9.43 10.42 -1.55
CA ALA A 49 8.93 10.84 -0.25
C ALA A 49 9.16 12.35 0.00
N THR A 50 8.68 13.22 -0.88
CA THR A 50 8.96 14.68 -0.85
C THR A 50 8.18 15.45 0.22
N GLY A 51 7.22 14.81 0.88
CA GLY A 51 6.31 15.44 1.85
C GLY A 51 5.46 14.40 2.56
N THR A 52 4.74 14.83 3.61
CA THR A 52 3.72 14.01 4.26
C THR A 52 2.46 14.87 4.45
N PRO A 53 1.28 14.43 3.98
CA PRO A 53 1.02 13.11 3.38
C PRO A 53 1.48 12.99 1.91
N VAL A 54 1.65 11.76 1.44
CA VAL A 54 1.96 11.40 0.05
C VAL A 54 0.69 10.89 -0.63
N ALA A 55 0.32 11.44 -1.78
CA ALA A 55 -0.87 11.01 -2.53
C ALA A 55 -0.49 10.15 -3.75
N VAL A 56 -1.18 9.02 -3.94
CA VAL A 56 -0.99 8.10 -5.07
C VAL A 56 -2.33 7.66 -5.61
N GLN A 57 -2.48 7.60 -6.94
CA GLN A 57 -3.72 7.18 -7.60
C GLN A 57 -3.52 5.89 -8.42
N PHE A 58 -4.50 5.01 -8.34
CA PHE A 58 -4.67 3.84 -9.19
C PHE A 58 -5.94 4.01 -10.03
N SER A 59 -5.78 4.22 -11.33
CA SER A 59 -6.89 4.44 -12.27
C SER A 59 -7.23 3.17 -13.05
N ASN A 60 -8.34 3.20 -13.78
CA ASN A 60 -8.80 2.10 -14.65
C ASN A 60 -9.09 0.80 -13.90
N LEU A 61 -9.59 0.91 -12.66
CA LEU A 61 -9.99 -0.23 -11.85
C LEU A 61 -11.40 -0.66 -12.19
N LYS A 62 -11.66 -1.97 -12.18
CA LYS A 62 -13.03 -2.48 -12.22
C LYS A 62 -13.62 -2.36 -10.82
N THR A 63 -14.95 -2.27 -10.72
CA THR A 63 -15.62 -2.40 -9.43
C THR A 63 -15.25 -3.74 -8.78
N GLY A 64 -14.81 -3.70 -7.52
CA GLY A 64 -14.40 -4.89 -6.80
C GLY A 64 -13.64 -4.60 -5.51
N ASN A 65 -13.28 -5.65 -4.78
CA ASN A 65 -12.48 -5.54 -3.57
C ASN A 65 -11.00 -5.53 -3.92
N TYR A 66 -10.26 -4.60 -3.32
CA TYR A 66 -8.84 -4.45 -3.48
C TYR A 66 -8.16 -4.27 -2.14
N ALA A 67 -6.90 -4.67 -2.03
CA ALA A 67 -6.06 -4.37 -0.88
C ALA A 67 -4.77 -3.70 -1.33
N VAL A 68 -4.35 -2.67 -0.60
CA VAL A 68 -3.10 -1.93 -0.84
C VAL A 68 -2.12 -2.30 0.25
N ALA A 69 -0.92 -2.71 -0.14
CA ALA A 69 0.24 -2.79 0.75
C ALA A 69 1.20 -1.64 0.41
N VAL A 70 1.71 -0.98 1.44
CA VAL A 70 2.61 0.17 1.32
C VAL A 70 3.87 -0.09 2.12
N PHE A 71 5.01 0.34 1.60
CA PHE A 71 6.23 0.48 2.40
C PHE A 71 7.01 1.75 2.04
N HIS A 72 7.75 2.24 3.02
CA HIS A 72 8.72 3.31 2.90
C HIS A 72 10.07 2.69 2.58
N ASP A 73 10.55 2.90 1.36
CA ASP A 73 11.84 2.44 0.85
C ASP A 73 12.85 3.59 1.00
N ALA A 74 13.46 3.68 2.18
CA ALA A 74 14.30 4.80 2.55
C ALA A 74 15.69 4.71 1.90
N ASN A 75 16.13 3.51 1.53
CA ASN A 75 17.43 3.24 0.89
C ASN A 75 17.34 3.05 -0.63
N ASN A 76 16.14 3.05 -1.23
CA ASN A 76 15.86 2.90 -2.66
C ASN A 76 16.25 1.54 -3.24
N ASP A 77 16.14 0.46 -2.46
CA ASP A 77 16.40 -0.90 -2.96
C ASP A 77 15.15 -1.60 -3.54
N GLY A 78 13.99 -0.97 -3.43
CA GLY A 78 12.71 -1.47 -3.93
C GLY A 78 12.08 -2.57 -3.09
N ASN A 79 12.60 -2.84 -1.89
CA ASN A 79 12.11 -3.88 -0.98
C ASN A 79 11.81 -3.33 0.40
N LEU A 80 10.88 -3.98 1.11
CA LEU A 80 10.71 -3.72 2.54
C LEU A 80 11.84 -4.40 3.31
N ASN A 81 12.78 -3.62 3.81
CA ASN A 81 13.90 -4.14 4.57
C ASN A 81 13.48 -4.78 5.89
N ARG A 82 14.18 -5.86 6.24
CA ARG A 82 13.92 -6.65 7.45
C ARG A 82 15.24 -7.01 8.13
N ASN A 83 15.22 -7.12 9.46
CA ASN A 83 16.35 -7.63 10.21
C ASN A 83 16.45 -9.17 10.09
N PHE A 84 17.45 -9.77 10.75
CA PHE A 84 17.68 -11.23 10.75
C PHE A 84 16.52 -12.05 11.35
N LEU A 85 15.61 -11.42 12.10
CA LEU A 85 14.38 -12.02 12.64
C LEU A 85 13.18 -11.84 11.71
N GLY A 86 13.36 -11.23 10.54
CA GLY A 86 12.29 -10.97 9.57
C GLY A 86 11.37 -9.79 9.92
N ILE A 87 11.73 -8.99 10.93
CA ILE A 87 10.95 -7.83 11.38
C ILE A 87 11.28 -6.63 10.48
N PRO A 88 10.26 -5.92 9.95
CA PRO A 88 10.46 -4.69 9.19
C PRO A 88 11.32 -3.65 9.92
N THR A 89 12.36 -3.16 9.25
CA THR A 89 13.21 -2.06 9.73
C THR A 89 12.79 -0.71 9.16
N GLU A 90 11.94 -0.72 8.13
CA GLU A 90 11.36 0.47 7.52
C GLU A 90 9.85 0.53 7.75
N GLY A 91 9.25 1.64 7.30
CA GLY A 91 7.82 1.88 7.46
C GLY A 91 7.01 0.98 6.54
N PHE A 92 5.89 0.47 7.03
CA PHE A 92 4.96 -0.31 6.23
C PHE A 92 3.51 0.02 6.62
N GLY A 93 2.55 -0.29 5.76
CA GLY A 93 1.14 -0.06 6.01
C GLY A 93 0.25 -0.82 5.06
N PHE A 94 -1.03 -0.90 5.40
CA PHE A 94 -2.05 -1.59 4.61
C PHE A 94 -3.32 -0.74 4.56
N SER A 95 -4.10 -0.88 3.49
CA SER A 95 -5.48 -0.36 3.46
C SER A 95 -6.29 -0.91 4.63
N GLN A 96 -7.31 -0.16 5.07
CA GLN A 96 -8.08 -0.38 6.30
C GLN A 96 -7.29 -0.24 7.61
N ASN A 97 -5.97 -0.01 7.56
CA ASN A 97 -5.10 0.16 8.75
C ASN A 97 -5.31 -0.93 9.83
N PRO A 98 -5.32 -2.23 9.48
CA PRO A 98 -5.45 -3.29 10.47
C PRO A 98 -4.29 -3.24 11.48
N ARG A 99 -4.57 -3.67 12.71
CA ARG A 99 -3.55 -3.78 13.75
C ARG A 99 -2.59 -4.92 13.40
N VAL A 100 -1.31 -4.60 13.26
CA VAL A 100 -0.26 -5.58 12.97
C VAL A 100 0.44 -5.96 14.27
N LEU A 101 0.31 -7.23 14.67
CA LEU A 101 0.90 -7.75 15.91
C LEU A 101 2.16 -8.57 15.63
N THR A 102 1.98 -9.72 14.97
CA THR A 102 3.05 -10.71 14.76
C THR A 102 3.27 -11.04 13.28
N SER A 103 2.24 -10.87 12.44
CA SER A 103 2.29 -11.14 11.01
C SER A 103 1.55 -10.09 10.22
N ALA A 104 1.80 -10.07 8.90
CA ALA A 104 0.96 -9.31 7.98
C ALA A 104 -0.52 -9.72 8.08
N PRO A 105 -1.45 -8.79 7.80
CA PRO A 105 -2.89 -9.08 7.78
C PRO A 105 -3.26 -10.03 6.63
N GLN A 106 -4.45 -10.63 6.71
CA GLN A 106 -5.05 -11.29 5.54
C GLN A 106 -5.54 -10.23 4.55
N PHE A 107 -5.80 -10.66 3.31
CA PHE A 107 -6.30 -9.75 2.26
C PHE A 107 -7.62 -9.13 2.67
N GLU A 108 -8.50 -9.94 3.27
CA GLU A 108 -9.83 -9.57 3.71
C GLU A 108 -9.80 -8.48 4.79
N ASP A 109 -8.82 -8.51 5.70
CA ASP A 109 -8.62 -7.49 6.73
C ASP A 109 -8.18 -6.13 6.16
N ALA A 110 -7.58 -6.15 4.97
CA ALA A 110 -7.11 -4.97 4.27
C ALA A 110 -8.00 -4.59 3.08
N ALA A 111 -9.08 -5.34 2.80
CA ALA A 111 -9.87 -5.16 1.60
C ALA A 111 -10.74 -3.90 1.69
N VAL A 112 -10.73 -3.10 0.62
CA VAL A 112 -11.59 -1.95 0.39
C VAL A 112 -12.40 -2.17 -0.88
N LEU A 113 -13.69 -1.85 -0.83
CA LEU A 113 -14.54 -1.88 -2.02
C LEU A 113 -14.25 -0.64 -2.86
N VAL A 114 -13.70 -0.86 -4.06
CA VAL A 114 -13.54 0.18 -5.08
C VAL A 114 -14.78 0.14 -5.97
N ALA A 115 -15.52 1.25 -6.01
CA ALA A 115 -16.74 1.39 -6.79
C ALA A 115 -16.98 2.86 -7.16
N GLY A 116 -17.86 3.11 -8.13
CA GLY A 116 -18.18 4.46 -8.60
C GLY A 116 -17.03 5.09 -9.40
N SER A 117 -16.98 6.42 -9.44
CA SER A 117 -15.91 7.15 -10.15
C SER A 117 -14.61 7.21 -9.35
N GLU A 118 -14.71 7.39 -8.03
CA GLU A 118 -13.56 7.57 -7.15
C GLU A 118 -13.82 6.95 -5.77
N THR A 119 -12.80 6.29 -5.23
CA THR A 119 -12.73 5.79 -3.87
C THR A 119 -11.48 6.38 -3.21
N ASN A 120 -11.62 6.99 -2.04
CA ASN A 120 -10.53 7.62 -1.30
C ASN A 120 -10.22 6.82 -0.04
N ILE A 121 -8.95 6.54 0.23
CA ILE A 121 -8.52 5.85 1.45
C ILE A 121 -7.26 6.49 2.04
N ASP A 122 -7.12 6.38 3.37
CA ASP A 122 -5.93 6.79 4.10
C ASP A 122 -5.18 5.56 4.62
N ILE A 123 -3.86 5.55 4.43
CA ILE A 123 -2.95 4.54 4.98
C ILE A 123 -1.96 5.23 5.89
N LYS A 124 -1.92 4.81 7.15
CA LYS A 124 -0.95 5.28 8.14
C LYS A 124 0.18 4.28 8.24
N LEU A 125 1.40 4.73 7.94
CA LEU A 125 2.58 3.90 8.10
C LEU A 125 2.82 3.59 9.58
N GLN A 126 3.21 2.34 9.81
CA GLN A 126 3.64 1.79 11.07
C GLN A 126 5.14 1.50 10.98
N TYR A 127 5.84 1.75 12.08
CA TYR A 127 7.27 1.50 12.19
C TYR A 127 7.51 0.81 13.52
N PHE A 128 8.17 -0.34 13.51
CA PHE A 128 8.55 -1.03 14.74
C PHE A 128 9.83 -0.47 15.36
N PHE A 129 10.65 0.20 14.57
CA PHE A 129 11.91 0.80 15.00
C PHE A 129 12.01 2.28 14.61
N GLY A 130 12.90 3.01 15.29
CA GLY A 130 13.10 4.46 15.13
C GLY A 130 12.01 5.29 15.83
N ARG A 131 12.30 6.56 16.11
CA ARG A 131 11.27 7.58 16.38
C ARG A 131 10.97 8.32 15.09
#